data_AF-A0A1V6A2T8-F1
#
_entry.id   AF-A0A1V6A2T8-F1
#
_cell.length_a   1.000
_cell.length_b   1.000
_cell.length_c   1.000
_cell.angle_alpha   90.00
_cell.angle_beta   90.00
_cell.angle_gamma   90.00
#
_symmetry.space_group_name_H-M   'P 1'
#
loop_
_entity.id
_entity.type
_entity.pdbx_description
1 polymer ?
#
loop_
_entity_poly.entity_id
_entity_poly.type
_entity_poly.pdbx_seq_one_letter_code
_entity_poly.pdbx_strand_id
1 'polypeptide(L)'
;MKRKVLSCRTAAFLSCVVLALLMAAALSCAPARGLSANAAPAGGNGLLEIILIDVGQGDSALIKSPDGKFLLIDSGEQRASRAVLEAIKDSGASRIDYIVSTHPHSDHIGGFSGILGKIEIGEVFDLGKPHTTSTYISYLELVKSCGARFCLARAGASFRLGSSVKVSFLWPKDDMPYDMNDSSCVLHIEYMQFDALFTGDIGSGPEGLLTDSGMVPDVELLKVAHHGSRRSSSASFLEAASPGLAVIQVGAGNDYGYPHPQAIERITATDAELFRTDKDGSVIVTSDGTSWWARSEKGRAASGRTKENRAVAPVPTEVYVGSVNSAVFHLQGCDSVKDILKANLVTYPDREDAIRKGKRPCKVCNP
;
A
#
# COMPACT_ATOMS: atom_id res chain seq x y z
N MET A 1 -16.20 29.42 -24.57
CA MET A 1 -15.19 28.38 -24.25
C MET A 1 -13.80 28.99 -24.32
N LYS A 2 -13.21 29.39 -23.19
CA LYS A 2 -11.79 29.80 -23.13
C LYS A 2 -10.97 28.60 -22.69
N ARG A 3 -10.31 27.91 -23.62
CA ARG A 3 -9.25 26.95 -23.27
C ARG A 3 -8.14 27.75 -22.59
N LYS A 4 -7.94 27.55 -21.28
CA LYS A 4 -6.76 28.07 -20.58
C LYS A 4 -5.56 27.36 -21.16
N VAL A 5 -4.86 28.02 -22.08
CA VAL A 5 -3.53 27.61 -22.53
C VAL A 5 -2.64 27.71 -21.29
N LEU A 6 -2.22 26.55 -20.77
CA LEU A 6 -1.22 26.49 -19.71
C LEU A 6 0.04 27.19 -20.23
N SER A 7 0.61 28.12 -19.45
CA SER A 7 1.81 28.82 -19.90
C SER A 7 2.93 27.79 -20.13
N CYS A 8 3.71 27.95 -21.20
CA CYS A 8 4.83 27.06 -21.53
C CYS A 8 5.80 26.87 -20.34
N ARG A 9 5.85 27.84 -19.41
CA ARG A 9 6.65 27.80 -18.18
C ARG A 9 6.15 26.79 -17.16
N THR A 10 4.84 26.62 -17.01
CA THR A 10 4.25 25.70 -16.03
C THR A 10 4.44 24.25 -16.47
N ALA A 11 4.29 23.96 -17.77
CA ALA A 11 4.54 22.64 -18.33
C ALA A 11 6.02 22.23 -18.25
N ALA A 12 6.93 23.14 -18.59
CA ALA A 12 8.38 22.90 -18.46
C ALA A 12 8.80 22.68 -17.00
N PHE A 13 8.25 23.47 -16.07
CA PHE A 13 8.54 23.33 -14.65
C PHE A 13 8.07 21.99 -14.07
N LEU A 14 6.82 21.60 -14.37
CA LEU A 14 6.29 20.30 -13.96
C LEU A 14 7.12 19.15 -14.50
N SER A 15 7.52 19.23 -15.78
CA SER A 15 8.43 18.25 -16.39
C SER A 15 9.77 18.18 -15.65
N CYS A 16 10.33 19.29 -15.20
CA CYS A 16 11.58 19.31 -14.43
C CYS A 16 11.42 18.71 -13.02
N VAL A 17 10.32 19.00 -12.31
CA VAL A 17 10.08 18.46 -10.96
C VAL A 17 9.84 16.95 -11.03
N VAL A 18 8.98 16.50 -11.94
CA VAL A 18 8.72 15.07 -12.14
C VAL A 18 9.99 14.37 -12.57
N LEU A 19 10.74 14.91 -13.55
CA LEU A 19 12.00 14.29 -13.99
C LEU A 19 13.03 14.23 -12.85
N ALA A 20 13.12 15.25 -12.00
CA ALA A 20 14.01 15.23 -10.84
C ALA A 20 13.61 14.16 -9.82
N LEU A 21 12.31 13.99 -9.56
CA LEU A 21 11.80 12.94 -8.67
C LEU A 21 11.96 11.53 -9.29
N LEU A 22 11.72 11.38 -10.59
CA LEU A 22 11.96 10.13 -11.32
C LEU A 22 13.45 9.74 -11.33
N MET A 23 14.35 10.72 -11.53
CA MET A 23 15.78 10.50 -11.41
C MET A 23 16.17 10.15 -9.97
N ALA A 24 15.59 10.83 -8.97
CA ALA A 24 15.82 10.50 -7.57
C ALA A 24 15.35 9.08 -7.24
N ALA A 25 14.21 8.63 -7.78
CA ALA A 25 13.74 7.25 -7.67
C ALA A 25 14.70 6.27 -8.33
N ALA A 26 15.15 6.54 -9.56
CA ALA A 26 16.10 5.68 -10.27
C ALA A 26 17.47 5.57 -9.56
N LEU A 27 17.93 6.65 -8.92
CA LEU A 27 19.13 6.68 -8.09
C LEU A 27 18.93 6.02 -6.71
N SER A 28 17.67 5.94 -6.27
CA SER A 28 17.25 5.34 -5.00
C SER A 28 16.77 3.89 -5.13
N CYS A 29 16.82 3.29 -6.33
CA CYS A 29 16.57 1.87 -6.59
C CYS A 29 17.62 0.92 -5.98
N ALA A 30 18.32 1.34 -4.92
CA ALA A 30 18.86 0.40 -3.97
C ALA A 30 17.67 -0.07 -3.11
N PRO A 31 17.49 -1.38 -2.87
CA PRO A 31 16.45 -1.85 -1.96
C PRO A 31 16.57 -1.06 -0.66
N ALA A 32 15.44 -0.53 -0.18
CA ALA A 32 15.36 0.23 1.06
C ALA A 32 16.28 -0.43 2.09
N ARG A 33 17.26 0.32 2.61
CA ARG A 33 18.16 -0.18 3.64
C ARG A 33 17.29 -0.59 4.82
N GLY A 34 16.99 -1.87 4.91
CA GLY A 34 16.46 -2.49 6.12
C GLY A 34 17.49 -2.23 7.20
N LEU A 35 17.20 -1.26 8.07
CA LEU A 35 17.87 -1.20 9.36
C LEU A 35 17.51 -2.50 10.07
N SER A 36 18.42 -3.47 9.99
CA SER A 36 18.41 -4.62 10.86
C SER A 36 18.64 -4.11 12.27
N ALA A 37 17.54 -3.88 12.98
CA ALA A 37 17.54 -3.88 14.42
C ALA A 37 17.00 -5.25 14.84
N ASN A 38 17.90 -6.10 15.36
CA ASN A 38 17.51 -7.06 16.38
C ASN A 38 17.07 -6.25 17.61
N ALA A 39 15.87 -5.68 17.54
CA ALA A 39 15.15 -5.17 18.68
C ALA A 39 14.05 -6.19 18.96
N ALA A 40 14.03 -6.71 20.18
CA ALA A 40 12.84 -7.36 20.73
C ALA A 40 11.61 -6.47 20.47
N PRO A 41 10.40 -7.03 20.26
CA PRO A 41 9.22 -6.24 19.90
C PRO A 41 9.02 -5.16 20.96
N ALA A 42 9.23 -3.91 20.56
CA ALA A 42 9.05 -2.77 21.43
C ALA A 42 7.55 -2.51 21.58
N GLY A 43 6.97 -3.00 22.67
CA GLY A 43 5.85 -2.36 23.36
C GLY A 43 4.49 -2.25 22.66
N GLY A 44 4.25 -2.93 21.55
CA GLY A 44 2.92 -3.02 20.95
C GLY A 44 2.06 -4.13 21.51
N ASN A 45 0.74 -4.03 21.35
CA ASN A 45 -0.23 -5.05 21.77
C ASN A 45 -0.31 -6.27 20.82
N GLY A 46 0.56 -6.34 19.81
CA GLY A 46 0.54 -7.41 18.81
C GLY A 46 -0.55 -7.24 17.75
N LEU A 47 -1.22 -6.09 17.68
CA LEU A 47 -2.30 -5.85 16.73
C LEU A 47 -1.84 -5.00 15.55
N LEU A 48 -2.26 -5.39 14.35
CA LEU A 48 -2.37 -4.48 13.20
C LEU A 48 -3.62 -3.62 13.39
N GLU A 49 -3.51 -2.32 13.14
CA GLU A 49 -4.65 -1.40 13.12
C GLU A 49 -4.70 -0.67 11.78
N ILE A 50 -5.89 -0.61 11.17
CA ILE A 50 -6.19 0.07 9.91
C ILE A 50 -7.38 0.99 10.16
N ILE A 51 -7.18 2.29 10.02
CA ILE A 51 -8.23 3.31 10.14
C ILE A 51 -8.56 3.80 8.75
N LEU A 52 -9.75 3.46 8.23
CA LEU A 52 -10.33 4.08 7.04
C LEU A 52 -11.03 5.36 7.48
N ILE A 53 -10.35 6.49 7.28
CA ILE A 53 -10.74 7.79 7.84
C ILE A 53 -11.92 8.35 7.05
N ASP A 54 -12.95 8.85 7.75
CA ASP A 54 -14.00 9.64 7.11
C ASP A 54 -13.45 11.03 6.74
N VAL A 55 -13.05 11.17 5.48
CA VAL A 55 -12.56 12.41 4.86
C VAL A 55 -13.66 13.12 4.05
N GLY A 56 -14.91 12.68 4.18
CA GLY A 56 -15.97 12.97 3.24
C GLY A 56 -15.73 12.25 1.91
N GLN A 57 -15.90 12.95 0.79
CA GLN A 57 -15.56 12.38 -0.52
C GLN A 57 -14.04 12.27 -0.67
N GLY A 58 -13.57 11.06 -0.96
CA GLY A 58 -12.16 10.72 -1.14
C GLY A 58 -11.72 9.52 -0.32
N ASP A 59 -10.43 9.21 -0.41
CA ASP A 59 -9.79 8.13 0.33
C ASP A 59 -8.71 8.66 1.26
N SER A 60 -8.63 8.05 2.44
CA SER A 60 -7.50 8.18 3.36
C SER A 60 -7.51 7.02 4.35
N ALA A 61 -6.40 6.30 4.45
CA ALA A 61 -6.27 5.21 5.41
C ALA A 61 -4.94 5.29 6.16
N LEU A 62 -5.00 5.20 7.49
CA LEU A 62 -3.84 5.14 8.35
C LEU A 62 -3.67 3.72 8.88
N ILE A 63 -2.51 3.12 8.63
CA ILE A 63 -2.16 1.78 9.05
C ILE A 63 -1.03 1.86 10.07
N LYS A 64 -1.22 1.21 11.21
CA LYS A 64 -0.25 1.07 12.28
C LYS A 64 0.13 -0.39 12.44
N SER A 65 1.40 -0.70 12.22
CA SER A 65 1.92 -2.06 12.46
C SER A 65 1.96 -2.37 13.96
N PRO A 66 2.04 -3.67 14.32
CA PRO A 66 2.19 -4.08 15.72
C PRO A 66 3.38 -3.47 16.45
N ASP A 67 4.46 -3.11 15.75
CA ASP A 67 5.65 -2.47 16.31
C ASP A 67 5.66 -0.93 16.15
N GLY A 68 4.49 -0.34 15.86
CA GLY A 68 4.29 1.11 15.90
C GLY A 68 4.87 1.87 14.71
N LYS A 69 4.98 1.23 13.54
CA LYS A 69 5.29 1.89 12.27
C LYS A 69 4.01 2.30 11.56
N PHE A 70 4.07 3.42 10.85
CA PHE A 70 2.90 4.04 10.24
C PHE A 70 3.00 4.12 8.72
N LEU A 71 1.95 3.67 8.04
CA LEU A 71 1.70 3.88 6.62
C LEU A 71 0.44 4.74 6.48
N LEU A 72 0.51 5.79 5.67
CA LEU A 72 -0.64 6.58 5.25
C LEU A 72 -0.89 6.35 3.76
N ILE A 73 -2.07 5.87 3.40
CA ILE A 73 -2.52 5.70 2.01
C ILE A 73 -3.52 6.81 1.72
N ASP A 74 -3.20 7.67 0.77
CA ASP A 74 -3.97 8.86 0.40
C ASP A 74 -4.27 9.80 1.59
N SER A 75 -5.03 10.86 1.36
CA SER A 75 -5.20 11.98 2.29
C SER A 75 -6.54 12.73 2.15
N GLY A 76 -7.43 12.29 1.26
CA GLY A 76 -8.67 12.97 0.97
C GLY A 76 -8.47 14.29 0.21
N GLU A 77 -9.58 15.02 0.10
CA GLU A 77 -9.58 16.41 -0.39
C GLU A 77 -8.76 17.35 0.52
N GLN A 78 -8.39 18.53 0.03
CA GLN A 78 -7.63 19.51 0.84
C GLN A 78 -8.28 19.82 2.20
N ARG A 79 -9.62 19.93 2.23
CA ARG A 79 -10.38 20.17 3.47
C ARG A 79 -10.22 19.06 4.52
N ALA A 80 -9.87 17.84 4.10
CA ALA A 80 -9.69 16.69 4.97
C ALA A 80 -8.35 16.69 5.72
N SER A 81 -7.40 17.55 5.34
CA SER A 81 -6.06 17.63 5.96
C SER A 81 -6.10 17.64 7.49
N ARG A 82 -7.08 18.33 8.07
CA ARG A 82 -7.24 18.43 9.53
C ARG A 82 -7.64 17.09 10.14
N ALA A 83 -8.68 16.45 9.60
CA ALA A 83 -9.17 15.17 10.10
C ALA A 83 -8.07 14.09 10.01
N VAL A 84 -7.33 14.06 8.90
CA VAL A 84 -6.21 13.11 8.72
C VAL A 84 -5.08 13.39 9.72
N LEU A 85 -4.72 14.66 9.94
CA LEU A 85 -3.72 15.01 10.96
C LEU A 85 -4.17 14.69 12.38
N GLU A 86 -5.44 14.86 12.70
CA GLU A 86 -6.00 14.48 14.01
C GLU A 86 -5.92 12.96 14.17
N ALA A 87 -6.34 12.17 13.19
CA ALA A 87 -6.21 10.71 13.22
C ALA A 87 -4.75 10.22 13.40
N ILE A 88 -3.79 10.86 12.71
CA ILE A 88 -2.35 10.59 12.86
C ILE A 88 -1.89 10.83 14.30
N LYS A 89 -2.29 11.97 14.89
CA LYS A 89 -1.92 12.35 16.27
C LYS A 89 -2.58 11.44 17.30
N ASP A 90 -3.86 11.16 17.14
CA ASP A 90 -4.64 10.32 18.04
C ASP A 90 -4.13 8.87 18.05
N SER A 91 -3.57 8.41 16.92
CA SER A 91 -2.90 7.11 16.80
C SER A 91 -1.50 7.06 17.46
N GLY A 92 -1.01 8.22 17.92
CA GLY A 92 0.29 8.39 18.60
C GLY A 92 1.48 8.48 17.64
N ALA A 93 1.26 8.79 16.36
CA ALA A 93 2.34 8.83 15.38
C ALA A 93 3.15 10.15 15.50
N SER A 94 4.46 10.02 15.78
CA SER A 94 5.41 11.14 15.71
C SER A 94 6.02 11.32 14.32
N ARG A 95 5.93 10.28 13.48
CA ARG A 95 6.37 10.23 12.08
C ARG A 95 5.48 9.29 11.29
N ILE A 96 5.46 9.45 9.97
CA ILE A 96 4.90 8.48 9.03
C ILE A 96 6.06 7.82 8.29
N ASP A 97 6.20 6.50 8.41
CA ASP A 97 7.29 5.76 7.76
C ASP A 97 7.10 5.72 6.25
N TYR A 98 5.85 5.53 5.80
CA TYR A 98 5.49 5.43 4.39
C TYR A 98 4.23 6.23 4.06
N ILE A 99 4.26 6.97 2.96
CA ILE A 99 3.08 7.48 2.28
C ILE A 99 2.91 6.70 0.97
N VAL A 100 1.67 6.37 0.64
CA VAL A 100 1.29 5.91 -0.70
C VAL A 100 0.26 6.88 -1.26
N SER A 101 0.57 7.51 -2.39
CA SER A 101 -0.37 8.27 -3.21
C SER A 101 -0.85 7.38 -4.34
N THR A 102 -2.12 6.93 -4.27
CA THR A 102 -2.62 5.93 -5.22
C THR A 102 -2.68 6.48 -6.65
N HIS A 103 -3.15 7.73 -6.81
CA HIS A 103 -3.24 8.44 -8.08
C HIS A 103 -3.45 9.96 -7.85
N PRO A 104 -3.36 10.83 -8.88
CA PRO A 104 -3.15 12.28 -8.69
C PRO A 104 -4.44 13.11 -8.53
N HIS A 105 -5.59 12.49 -8.26
CA HIS A 105 -6.85 13.21 -8.05
C HIS A 105 -6.92 13.88 -6.67
N SER A 106 -7.68 14.97 -6.58
CA SER A 106 -7.67 15.85 -5.41
C SER A 106 -8.22 15.20 -4.16
N ASP A 107 -9.19 14.31 -4.31
CA ASP A 107 -9.80 13.52 -3.25
C ASP A 107 -8.93 12.36 -2.76
N HIS A 108 -7.71 12.24 -3.28
CA HIS A 108 -6.68 11.30 -2.81
C HIS A 108 -5.46 12.06 -2.29
N ILE A 109 -4.92 13.03 -3.04
CA ILE A 109 -3.66 13.72 -2.68
C ILE A 109 -3.85 15.13 -2.10
N GLY A 110 -5.08 15.64 -2.04
CA GLY A 110 -5.35 17.03 -1.65
C GLY A 110 -4.99 17.34 -0.20
N GLY A 111 -5.29 16.41 0.71
CA GLY A 111 -5.02 16.55 2.14
C GLY A 111 -3.53 16.62 2.50
N PHE A 112 -2.64 16.11 1.64
CA PHE A 112 -1.19 16.22 1.84
C PHE A 112 -0.72 17.67 1.97
N SER A 113 -1.45 18.63 1.38
CA SER A 113 -1.16 20.06 1.52
C SER A 113 -1.16 20.58 2.95
N GLY A 114 -1.97 19.97 3.83
CA GLY A 114 -1.97 20.31 5.24
C GLY A 114 -1.13 19.36 6.10
N ILE A 115 -0.62 18.25 5.58
CA ILE A 115 0.11 17.20 6.31
C ILE A 115 1.62 17.32 6.12
N LEU A 116 2.08 17.39 4.86
CA LEU A 116 3.50 17.43 4.52
C LEU A 116 4.15 18.70 5.10
N GLY A 117 5.27 18.54 5.79
CA GLY A 117 5.96 19.61 6.51
C GLY A 117 5.51 19.81 7.96
N LYS A 118 4.48 19.11 8.43
CA LYS A 118 4.07 19.11 9.86
C LYS A 118 4.41 17.83 10.61
N ILE A 119 4.70 16.76 9.89
CA ILE A 119 5.14 15.47 10.43
C ILE A 119 6.28 14.94 9.57
N GLU A 120 7.24 14.25 10.18
CA GLU A 120 8.36 13.63 9.47
C GLU A 120 7.85 12.47 8.59
N ILE A 121 8.31 12.43 7.34
CA ILE A 121 7.96 11.40 6.36
C ILE A 121 9.22 10.64 5.95
N GLY A 122 9.19 9.30 6.04
CA GLY A 122 10.30 8.46 5.59
C GLY A 122 10.36 8.34 4.06
N GLU A 123 9.37 7.66 3.48
CA GLU A 123 9.29 7.37 2.05
C GLU A 123 7.90 7.72 1.49
N VAL A 124 7.87 8.16 0.24
CA VAL A 124 6.65 8.45 -0.51
C VAL A 124 6.66 7.58 -1.75
N PHE A 125 5.71 6.65 -1.82
CA PHE A 125 5.37 5.90 -3.02
C PHE A 125 4.33 6.67 -3.80
N ASP A 126 4.68 7.14 -4.99
CA ASP A 126 3.78 7.84 -5.90
C ASP A 126 3.61 7.05 -7.20
N LEU A 127 2.45 7.20 -7.82
CA LEU A 127 2.16 6.64 -9.12
C LEU A 127 3.19 7.08 -10.19
N GLY A 128 3.80 8.26 -10.05
CA GLY A 128 4.80 8.78 -10.98
C GLY A 128 4.24 9.11 -12.37
N LYS A 129 2.91 9.13 -12.52
CA LYS A 129 2.22 9.48 -13.76
C LYS A 129 1.89 10.98 -13.72
N PRO A 130 2.46 11.79 -14.64
CA PRO A 130 2.26 13.23 -14.61
C PRO A 130 0.79 13.65 -14.72
N HIS A 131 0.41 14.66 -13.94
CA HIS A 131 -0.91 15.29 -14.02
C HIS A 131 -0.78 16.82 -13.92
N THR A 132 -1.62 17.57 -14.62
CA THR A 132 -1.42 19.03 -14.76
C THR A 132 -2.27 19.87 -13.81
N THR A 133 -2.94 19.26 -12.83
CA THR A 133 -3.72 20.01 -11.84
C THR A 133 -2.82 20.75 -10.87
N SER A 134 -3.30 21.89 -10.36
CA SER A 134 -2.60 22.63 -9.30
C SER A 134 -2.35 21.75 -8.06
N THR A 135 -3.32 20.89 -7.72
CA THR A 135 -3.19 19.97 -6.59
C THR A 135 -1.99 19.04 -6.73
N TYR A 136 -1.82 18.40 -7.89
CA TYR A 136 -0.68 17.50 -8.12
C TYR A 136 0.65 18.24 -8.13
N ILE A 137 0.71 19.42 -8.77
CA ILE A 137 1.92 20.24 -8.81
C ILE A 137 2.35 20.63 -7.39
N SER A 138 1.42 21.16 -6.58
CA SER A 138 1.70 21.56 -5.20
C SER A 138 2.07 20.38 -4.31
N TYR A 139 1.43 19.22 -4.51
CA TYR A 139 1.80 17.97 -3.84
C TYR A 139 3.26 17.58 -4.12
N LEU A 140 3.70 17.58 -5.39
CA LEU A 140 5.08 17.23 -5.74
C LEU A 140 6.11 18.21 -5.16
N GLU A 141 5.78 19.51 -5.13
CA GLU A 141 6.62 20.53 -4.49
C GLU A 141 6.76 20.25 -2.99
N LEU A 142 5.66 19.88 -2.32
CA LEU A 142 5.69 19.52 -0.90
C LEU A 142 6.52 18.27 -0.65
N VAL A 143 6.34 17.21 -1.43
CA VAL A 143 7.15 15.97 -1.33
C VAL A 143 8.63 16.27 -1.52
N LYS A 144 8.98 17.10 -2.52
CA LYS A 144 10.36 17.52 -2.74
C LYS A 144 10.91 18.32 -1.55
N SER A 145 10.08 19.16 -0.94
CA SER A 145 10.49 20.05 0.16
C SER A 145 10.62 19.35 1.51
N CYS A 146 9.85 18.28 1.76
CA CYS A 146 9.87 17.56 3.03
C CYS A 146 11.05 16.56 3.16
N GLY A 147 11.82 16.36 2.09
CA GLY A 147 13.02 15.51 2.11
C GLY A 147 12.75 14.00 2.14
N ALA A 148 11.49 13.58 1.96
CA ALA A 148 11.13 12.17 1.89
C ALA A 148 11.78 11.49 0.67
N ARG A 149 12.11 10.20 0.82
CA ARG A 149 12.58 9.41 -0.33
C ARG A 149 11.42 9.16 -1.29
N PHE A 150 11.57 9.54 -2.54
CA PHE A 150 10.54 9.32 -3.56
C PHE A 150 10.75 7.97 -4.25
N CYS A 151 9.70 7.16 -4.26
CA CYS A 151 9.66 5.81 -4.80
C CYS A 151 8.51 5.69 -5.80
N LEU A 152 8.68 4.87 -6.84
CA LEU A 152 7.61 4.57 -7.78
C LEU A 152 6.78 3.39 -7.28
N ALA A 153 5.46 3.59 -7.22
CA ALA A 153 4.50 2.54 -6.94
C ALA A 153 4.26 1.70 -8.19
N ARG A 154 4.93 0.55 -8.30
CA ARG A 154 4.83 -0.35 -9.45
C ARG A 154 4.57 -1.78 -9.01
N ALA A 155 3.81 -2.51 -9.82
CA ALA A 155 3.57 -3.92 -9.64
C ALA A 155 4.89 -4.68 -9.42
N GLY A 156 4.93 -5.51 -8.38
CA GLY A 156 6.13 -6.26 -7.97
C GLY A 156 7.04 -5.53 -6.97
N ALA A 157 6.87 -4.22 -6.77
CA ALA A 157 7.49 -3.52 -5.65
C ALA A 157 6.84 -3.95 -4.33
N SER A 158 7.60 -3.94 -3.25
CA SER A 158 7.09 -4.16 -1.90
C SER A 158 7.98 -3.50 -0.85
N PHE A 159 7.43 -3.32 0.35
CA PHE A 159 8.17 -2.91 1.53
C PHE A 159 7.60 -3.60 2.77
N ARG A 160 8.38 -3.57 3.86
CA ARG A 160 7.89 -4.00 5.17
C ARG A 160 7.51 -2.78 6.01
N LEU A 161 6.29 -2.79 6.52
CA LEU A 161 5.84 -1.85 7.54
C LEU A 161 6.16 -2.45 8.91
N GLY A 162 7.26 -1.98 9.50
CA GLY A 162 7.83 -2.64 10.66
C GLY A 162 8.40 -4.01 10.33
N SER A 163 8.35 -4.91 11.31
CA SER A 163 8.93 -6.26 11.22
C SER A 163 7.96 -7.30 10.64
N SER A 164 6.65 -7.14 10.86
CA SER A 164 5.65 -8.19 10.64
C SER A 164 4.68 -7.97 9.50
N VAL A 165 4.54 -6.74 8.98
CA VAL A 165 3.55 -6.40 7.94
C VAL A 165 4.25 -6.23 6.60
N LYS A 166 3.84 -7.00 5.59
CA LYS A 166 4.33 -6.86 4.22
C LYS A 166 3.30 -6.08 3.40
N VAL A 167 3.76 -5.11 2.61
CA VAL A 167 2.93 -4.33 1.70
C VAL A 167 3.48 -4.52 0.29
N SER A 168 2.66 -5.07 -0.59
CA SER A 168 3.01 -5.38 -1.98
C SER A 168 2.15 -4.56 -2.93
N PHE A 169 2.76 -4.03 -3.99
CA PHE A 169 2.04 -3.37 -5.08
C PHE A 169 1.68 -4.43 -6.13
N LEU A 170 0.39 -4.58 -6.40
CA LEU A 170 -0.13 -5.49 -7.44
C LEU A 170 -0.36 -4.76 -8.77
N TRP A 171 -0.59 -3.44 -8.70
CA TRP A 171 -0.88 -2.58 -9.84
C TRP A 171 -0.44 -1.14 -9.51
N PRO A 172 -0.07 -0.31 -10.52
CA PRO A 172 0.02 -0.63 -11.94
C PRO A 172 1.37 -1.20 -12.38
N LYS A 173 1.37 -1.84 -13.55
CA LYS A 173 2.59 -2.15 -14.31
C LYS A 173 3.20 -0.87 -14.90
N ASP A 174 4.37 -0.99 -15.53
CA ASP A 174 5.03 0.17 -16.16
C ASP A 174 4.22 0.77 -17.30
N ASP A 175 3.49 -0.06 -18.05
CA ASP A 175 2.54 0.34 -19.10
C ASP A 175 1.19 0.75 -18.51
N MET A 176 1.18 1.88 -17.81
CA MET A 176 -0.01 2.40 -17.15
C MET A 176 -1.14 2.76 -18.16
N PRO A 177 -2.42 2.52 -17.82
CA PRO A 177 -3.56 2.96 -18.62
C PRO A 177 -3.57 4.46 -18.88
N TYR A 178 -4.31 4.93 -19.89
CA TYR A 178 -4.47 6.36 -20.13
C TYR A 178 -5.26 7.04 -18.98
N ASP A 179 -6.34 6.40 -18.53
CA ASP A 179 -7.16 6.90 -17.42
C ASP A 179 -6.36 6.89 -16.10
N MET A 180 -6.55 7.94 -15.28
CA MET A 180 -5.80 8.12 -14.04
C MET A 180 -6.30 7.20 -12.92
N ASN A 181 -7.60 6.93 -12.88
CA ASN A 181 -8.21 6.02 -11.91
C ASN A 181 -7.83 4.58 -12.21
N ASP A 182 -7.85 4.20 -13.48
CA ASP A 182 -7.36 2.87 -13.88
C ASP A 182 -5.84 2.69 -13.65
N SER A 183 -5.11 3.76 -13.36
CA SER A 183 -3.70 3.69 -12.95
C SER A 183 -3.51 3.65 -11.43
N SER A 184 -4.58 3.70 -10.62
CA SER A 184 -4.46 3.73 -9.15
C SER A 184 -3.64 2.56 -8.61
N CYS A 185 -2.82 2.85 -7.60
CA CYS A 185 -2.03 1.80 -6.95
C CYS A 185 -2.96 0.79 -6.26
N VAL A 186 -2.79 -0.51 -6.56
CA VAL A 186 -3.44 -1.59 -5.82
C VAL A 186 -2.43 -2.18 -4.86
N LEU A 187 -2.75 -2.14 -3.56
CA LEU A 187 -1.89 -2.63 -2.49
C LEU A 187 -2.49 -3.85 -1.82
N HIS A 188 -1.67 -4.87 -1.64
CA HIS A 188 -1.95 -6.03 -0.81
C HIS A 188 -1.12 -5.94 0.46
N ILE A 189 -1.81 -5.92 1.61
CA ILE A 189 -1.22 -5.85 2.94
C ILE A 189 -1.40 -7.21 3.61
N GLU A 190 -0.28 -7.82 3.99
CA GLU A 190 -0.22 -9.15 4.61
C GLU A 190 0.26 -9.01 6.06
N TYR A 191 -0.53 -9.51 7.02
CA TYR A 191 -0.15 -9.65 8.42
C TYR A 191 -0.55 -11.03 8.96
N MET A 192 0.42 -11.94 9.04
CA MET A 192 0.17 -13.36 9.35
C MET A 192 -0.85 -13.98 8.40
N GLN A 193 -2.07 -14.29 8.84
CA GLN A 193 -3.16 -14.81 8.00
C GLN A 193 -4.19 -13.73 7.63
N PHE A 194 -4.01 -12.50 8.08
CA PHE A 194 -4.88 -11.38 7.73
C PHE A 194 -4.39 -10.68 6.47
N ASP A 195 -5.26 -10.61 5.48
CA ASP A 195 -5.02 -9.98 4.20
C ASP A 195 -5.96 -8.78 3.99
N ALA A 196 -5.40 -7.67 3.52
CA ALA A 196 -6.19 -6.51 3.11
C ALA A 196 -5.82 -6.05 1.69
N LEU A 197 -6.82 -5.66 0.90
CA LEU A 197 -6.68 -5.13 -0.45
C LEU A 197 -7.17 -3.67 -0.51
N PHE A 198 -6.28 -2.77 -0.90
CA PHE A 198 -6.58 -1.38 -1.18
C PHE A 198 -6.50 -1.14 -2.67
N THR A 199 -7.61 -0.76 -3.30
CA THR A 199 -7.71 -0.72 -4.76
C THR A 199 -7.60 0.68 -5.36
N GLY A 200 -7.57 1.73 -4.53
CA GLY A 200 -7.79 3.10 -4.99
C GLY A 200 -9.06 3.17 -5.85
N ASP A 201 -8.92 3.74 -7.06
CA ASP A 201 -10.03 4.04 -7.94
C ASP A 201 -10.09 3.20 -9.22
N ILE A 202 -9.37 2.06 -9.26
CA ILE A 202 -9.38 1.20 -10.45
C ILE A 202 -10.82 0.84 -10.90
N GLY A 203 -11.01 0.80 -12.21
CA GLY A 203 -12.22 0.30 -12.84
C GLY A 203 -12.15 -1.19 -13.17
N SER A 204 -13.24 -1.67 -13.76
CA SER A 204 -13.36 -3.05 -14.27
C SER A 204 -12.23 -3.49 -15.24
N GLY A 205 -11.53 -2.56 -15.90
CA GLY A 205 -10.42 -2.89 -16.79
C GLY A 205 -9.23 -3.51 -16.03
N PRO A 206 -8.54 -2.73 -15.16
CA PRO A 206 -7.50 -3.28 -14.29
C PRO A 206 -7.97 -4.42 -13.39
N GLU A 207 -9.20 -4.35 -12.87
CA GLU A 207 -9.79 -5.47 -12.10
C GLU A 207 -9.77 -6.78 -12.90
N GLY A 208 -10.26 -6.76 -14.15
CA GLY A 208 -10.24 -7.92 -15.03
C GLY A 208 -8.82 -8.43 -15.29
N LEU A 209 -7.86 -7.54 -15.55
CA LEU A 209 -6.46 -7.93 -15.75
C LEU A 209 -5.85 -8.60 -14.52
N LEU A 210 -6.16 -8.10 -13.31
CA LEU A 210 -5.70 -8.69 -12.05
C LEU A 210 -6.37 -10.05 -11.81
N THR A 211 -7.67 -10.16 -12.07
CA THR A 211 -8.42 -11.42 -11.91
C THR A 211 -7.93 -12.49 -12.90
N ASP A 212 -7.83 -12.16 -14.19
CA ASP A 212 -7.43 -13.09 -15.25
C ASP A 212 -6.00 -13.62 -15.07
N SER A 213 -5.15 -12.83 -14.41
CA SER A 213 -3.77 -13.21 -14.08
C SER A 213 -3.63 -13.94 -12.74
N GLY A 214 -4.72 -14.16 -12.01
CA GLY A 214 -4.72 -14.79 -10.69
C GLY A 214 -4.01 -13.97 -9.61
N MET A 215 -3.88 -12.65 -9.82
CA MET A 215 -3.18 -11.75 -8.90
C MET A 215 -4.09 -11.14 -7.82
N VAL A 216 -5.41 -11.34 -7.89
CA VAL A 216 -6.33 -10.90 -6.83
C VAL A 216 -6.29 -11.90 -5.66
N PRO A 217 -5.81 -11.50 -4.48
CA PRO A 217 -5.81 -12.37 -3.32
C PRO A 217 -7.22 -12.46 -2.72
N ASP A 218 -7.54 -13.61 -2.13
CA ASP A 218 -8.61 -13.71 -1.13
C ASP A 218 -8.23 -12.85 0.09
N VAL A 219 -9.14 -11.99 0.58
CA VAL A 219 -8.85 -11.02 1.64
C VAL A 219 -9.91 -10.94 2.73
N GLU A 220 -9.48 -10.63 3.95
CA GLU A 220 -10.40 -10.27 5.03
C GLU A 220 -10.93 -8.85 4.86
N LEU A 221 -10.11 -7.89 4.42
CA LEU A 221 -10.51 -6.50 4.25
C LEU A 221 -10.34 -6.03 2.80
N LEU A 222 -11.43 -5.57 2.19
CA LEU A 222 -11.41 -4.84 0.92
C LEU A 222 -11.77 -3.37 1.15
N LYS A 223 -10.84 -2.45 0.89
CA LYS A 223 -11.22 -1.06 0.60
C LYS A 223 -11.81 -1.06 -0.81
N VAL A 224 -13.10 -0.74 -0.91
CA VAL A 224 -13.86 -0.84 -2.16
C VAL A 224 -13.37 0.17 -3.19
N ALA A 225 -13.22 -0.28 -4.43
CA ALA A 225 -12.73 0.54 -5.53
C ALA A 225 -13.63 1.74 -5.83
N HIS A 226 -12.99 2.90 -6.04
CA HIS A 226 -13.59 4.10 -6.63
C HIS A 226 -14.89 4.54 -5.94
N HIS A 227 -14.85 4.55 -4.61
CA HIS A 227 -15.97 4.96 -3.75
C HIS A 227 -17.29 4.20 -4.00
N GLY A 228 -17.23 3.01 -4.59
CA GLY A 228 -18.41 2.26 -5.02
C GLY A 228 -18.99 2.75 -6.36
N SER A 229 -18.13 3.12 -7.29
CA SER A 229 -18.51 3.48 -8.65
C SER A 229 -19.24 2.33 -9.36
N ARG A 230 -20.21 2.68 -10.23
CA ARG A 230 -20.96 1.70 -11.03
C ARG A 230 -20.05 0.80 -11.87
N ARG A 231 -18.88 1.29 -12.28
CA ARG A 231 -17.92 0.64 -13.19
C ARG A 231 -16.76 -0.08 -12.49
N SER A 232 -16.79 -0.16 -11.16
CA SER A 232 -15.78 -0.83 -10.33
C SER A 232 -16.43 -1.92 -9.49
N SER A 233 -15.62 -2.71 -8.79
CA SER A 233 -16.01 -3.89 -8.03
C SER A 233 -16.87 -4.83 -8.88
N SER A 234 -16.33 -5.24 -10.03
CA SER A 234 -16.94 -6.24 -10.90
C SER A 234 -17.17 -7.56 -10.15
N ALA A 235 -18.15 -8.35 -10.60
CA ALA A 235 -18.53 -9.58 -9.92
C ALA A 235 -17.37 -10.59 -9.86
N SER A 236 -16.63 -10.76 -10.95
CA SER A 236 -15.46 -11.65 -11.02
C SER A 236 -14.31 -11.19 -10.11
N PHE A 237 -14.13 -9.88 -9.98
CA PHE A 237 -13.13 -9.33 -9.05
C PHE A 237 -13.52 -9.57 -7.60
N LEU A 238 -14.79 -9.33 -7.25
CA LEU A 238 -15.32 -9.58 -5.90
C LEU A 238 -15.32 -11.08 -5.55
N GLU A 239 -15.58 -11.95 -6.53
CA GLU A 239 -15.49 -13.40 -6.37
C GLU A 239 -14.05 -13.84 -6.08
N ALA A 240 -13.08 -13.32 -6.82
CA ALA A 240 -11.66 -13.61 -6.60
C ALA A 240 -11.14 -13.02 -5.27
N ALA A 241 -11.54 -11.80 -4.93
CA ALA A 241 -11.16 -11.14 -3.69
C ALA A 241 -11.86 -11.72 -2.45
N SER A 242 -13.07 -12.26 -2.63
CA SER A 242 -13.91 -12.89 -1.62
C SER A 242 -13.89 -12.16 -0.25
N PRO A 243 -14.15 -10.85 -0.16
CA PRO A 243 -13.91 -10.11 1.08
C PRO A 243 -14.73 -10.62 2.28
N GLY A 244 -14.13 -10.67 3.47
CA GLY A 244 -14.88 -10.83 4.74
C GLY A 244 -15.52 -9.52 5.23
N LEU A 245 -14.87 -8.40 4.93
CA LEU A 245 -15.26 -7.04 5.25
C LEU A 245 -14.99 -6.15 4.05
N ALA A 246 -15.99 -5.39 3.60
CA ALA A 246 -15.87 -4.40 2.54
C ALA A 246 -16.17 -3.01 3.09
N VAL A 247 -15.27 -2.05 2.86
CA VAL A 247 -15.43 -0.67 3.33
C VAL A 247 -15.43 0.29 2.15
N ILE A 248 -16.51 1.05 2.01
CA ILE A 248 -16.62 2.12 1.02
C ILE A 248 -16.30 3.46 1.71
N GLN A 249 -15.17 4.07 1.33
CA GLN A 249 -14.89 5.46 1.67
C GLN A 249 -15.61 6.36 0.67
N VAL A 250 -16.57 7.14 1.16
CA VAL A 250 -17.46 7.98 0.36
C VAL A 250 -18.06 9.10 1.22
N GLY A 251 -18.29 10.26 0.61
CA GLY A 251 -18.86 11.41 1.30
C GLY A 251 -20.39 11.39 1.33
N ALA A 252 -20.98 11.79 2.46
CA ALA A 252 -22.41 12.01 2.55
C ALA A 252 -22.86 13.12 1.59
N GLY A 253 -23.90 12.83 0.78
CA GLY A 253 -24.46 13.80 -0.17
C GLY A 253 -23.49 14.23 -1.28
N ASN A 254 -22.52 13.39 -1.65
CA ASN A 254 -21.61 13.69 -2.76
C ASN A 254 -22.37 13.85 -4.10
N ASP A 255 -21.87 14.76 -4.95
CA ASP A 255 -22.49 15.08 -6.25
C ASP A 255 -22.29 13.97 -7.31
N TYR A 256 -21.42 13.00 -7.04
CA TYR A 256 -21.12 11.90 -7.97
C TYR A 256 -22.21 10.80 -7.97
N GLY A 257 -23.10 10.80 -6.97
CA GLY A 257 -24.07 9.74 -6.78
C GLY A 257 -23.46 8.43 -6.28
N TYR A 258 -22.29 8.51 -5.64
CA TYR A 258 -21.63 7.37 -5.01
C TYR A 258 -22.20 7.08 -3.61
N PRO A 259 -22.14 5.82 -3.14
CA PRO A 259 -21.90 4.63 -3.95
C PRO A 259 -23.11 4.35 -4.84
N HIS A 260 -22.86 3.84 -6.05
CA HIS A 260 -23.92 3.54 -7.01
C HIS A 260 -24.70 2.29 -6.57
N PRO A 261 -26.04 2.23 -6.73
CA PRO A 261 -26.84 1.08 -6.31
C PRO A 261 -26.36 -0.27 -6.88
N GLN A 262 -25.91 -0.28 -8.14
CA GLN A 262 -25.40 -1.52 -8.77
C GLN A 262 -24.07 -1.99 -8.16
N ALA A 263 -23.24 -1.08 -7.64
CA ALA A 263 -22.01 -1.46 -6.94
C ALA A 263 -22.37 -2.06 -5.58
N ILE A 264 -23.30 -1.43 -4.85
CA ILE A 264 -23.82 -1.96 -3.59
C ILE A 264 -24.39 -3.37 -3.80
N GLU A 265 -25.24 -3.57 -4.80
CA GLU A 265 -25.83 -4.88 -5.10
C GLU A 265 -24.77 -5.97 -5.28
N ARG A 266 -23.73 -5.71 -6.07
CA ARG A 266 -22.63 -6.67 -6.28
C ARG A 266 -21.86 -6.96 -4.99
N ILE A 267 -21.56 -5.94 -4.20
CA ILE A 267 -20.82 -6.10 -2.93
C ILE A 267 -21.66 -6.88 -1.93
N THR A 268 -22.95 -6.57 -1.79
CA THR A 268 -23.87 -7.27 -0.87
C THR A 268 -24.27 -8.66 -1.33
N ALA A 269 -23.98 -9.02 -2.59
CA ALA A 269 -24.12 -10.39 -3.09
C ALA A 269 -22.96 -11.30 -2.67
N THR A 270 -21.89 -10.73 -2.09
CA THR A 270 -20.83 -11.49 -1.40
C THR A 270 -21.21 -11.71 0.07
N ASP A 271 -20.44 -12.54 0.78
CA ASP A 271 -20.59 -12.73 2.23
C ASP A 271 -19.95 -11.62 3.07
N ALA A 272 -19.50 -10.53 2.45
CA ALA A 272 -18.80 -9.45 3.13
C ALA A 272 -19.73 -8.60 4.01
N GLU A 273 -19.26 -8.29 5.21
CA GLU A 273 -19.84 -7.21 6.00
C GLU A 273 -19.54 -5.86 5.32
N LEU A 274 -20.57 -5.07 5.02
CA LEU A 274 -20.40 -3.80 4.29
C LEU A 274 -20.46 -2.59 5.23
N PHE A 275 -19.39 -1.80 5.32
CA PHE A 275 -19.35 -0.49 5.98
C PHE A 275 -19.24 0.65 4.96
N ARG A 276 -19.75 1.83 5.31
CA ARG A 276 -19.60 3.05 4.50
C ARG A 276 -19.31 4.26 5.36
N THR A 277 -18.29 5.04 5.03
CA THR A 277 -17.91 6.20 5.88
C THR A 277 -19.00 7.26 5.98
N ASP A 278 -19.79 7.49 4.91
CA ASP A 278 -20.94 8.40 4.96
C ASP A 278 -22.00 8.02 6.00
N LYS A 279 -22.15 6.72 6.26
CA LYS A 279 -23.12 6.18 7.23
C LYS A 279 -22.50 5.90 8.58
N ASP A 280 -21.29 5.38 8.61
CA ASP A 280 -20.67 4.79 9.80
C ASP A 280 -19.57 5.70 10.41
N GLY A 281 -19.16 6.77 9.72
CA GLY A 281 -18.00 7.59 10.07
C GLY A 281 -16.70 6.84 9.81
N SER A 282 -15.61 7.20 10.51
CA SER A 282 -14.35 6.48 10.36
C SER A 282 -14.49 5.02 10.79
N VAL A 283 -13.88 4.09 10.05
CA VAL A 283 -13.92 2.65 10.34
C VAL A 283 -12.55 2.18 10.77
N ILE A 284 -12.43 1.66 11.98
CA ILE A 284 -11.20 1.10 12.54
C ILE A 284 -11.30 -0.42 12.47
N VAL A 285 -10.33 -1.04 11.81
CA VAL A 285 -10.16 -2.49 11.71
C VAL A 285 -8.90 -2.87 12.46
N THR A 286 -9.00 -3.77 13.44
CA THR A 286 -7.86 -4.34 14.14
C THR A 286 -7.75 -5.83 13.87
N SER A 287 -6.54 -6.37 13.83
CA SER A 287 -6.31 -7.80 13.68
C SER A 287 -5.13 -8.27 14.53
N ASP A 288 -5.27 -9.46 15.11
CA ASP A 288 -4.18 -10.20 15.76
C ASP A 288 -3.43 -11.15 14.80
N GLY A 289 -3.78 -11.10 13.51
CA GLY A 289 -3.23 -11.95 12.46
C GLY A 289 -3.99 -13.26 12.22
N THR A 290 -5.00 -13.58 13.03
CA THR A 290 -5.88 -14.76 12.85
C THR A 290 -7.37 -14.42 12.95
N SER A 291 -7.70 -13.33 13.62
CA SER A 291 -9.04 -12.75 13.76
C SER A 291 -8.97 -11.26 13.47
N TRP A 292 -10.12 -10.69 13.14
CA TRP A 292 -10.25 -9.25 12.90
C TRP A 292 -11.52 -8.70 13.54
N TRP A 293 -11.47 -7.42 13.94
CA TRP A 293 -12.57 -6.67 14.52
C TRP A 293 -12.68 -5.31 13.84
N ALA A 294 -13.85 -4.99 13.33
CA ALA A 294 -14.19 -3.67 12.81
C ALA A 294 -15.08 -2.93 13.82
N ARG A 295 -14.81 -1.64 14.02
CA ARG A 295 -15.65 -0.71 14.75
C ARG A 295 -15.73 0.58 13.97
N SER A 296 -16.91 1.17 13.88
CA SER A 296 -17.10 2.47 13.28
C SER A 296 -17.27 3.56 14.34
N GLU A 297 -16.96 4.80 14.00
CA GLU A 297 -17.20 5.99 14.82
C GLU A 297 -18.66 6.09 15.30
N LYS A 298 -19.63 5.67 14.47
CA LYS A 298 -21.06 5.66 14.84
C LYS A 298 -21.54 4.39 15.56
N GLY A 299 -20.61 3.58 16.07
CA GLY A 299 -20.90 2.48 17.00
C GLY A 299 -21.28 1.13 16.38
N ARG A 300 -21.29 0.99 15.04
CA ARG A 300 -21.41 -0.32 14.39
C ARG A 300 -20.13 -1.13 14.60
N ALA A 301 -20.27 -2.44 14.74
CA ALA A 301 -19.15 -3.35 14.88
C ALA A 301 -19.39 -4.65 14.11
N ALA A 302 -18.30 -5.26 13.67
CA ALA A 302 -18.27 -6.59 13.06
C ALA A 302 -16.97 -7.29 13.44
N SER A 303 -16.92 -8.60 13.30
CA SER A 303 -15.70 -9.38 13.51
C SER A 303 -15.76 -10.67 12.74
N GLY A 304 -14.59 -11.19 12.37
CA GLY A 304 -14.46 -12.47 11.71
C GLY A 304 -13.15 -13.15 12.05
N ARG A 305 -13.05 -14.42 11.65
CA ARG A 305 -11.76 -15.11 11.59
C ARG A 305 -11.16 -14.92 10.19
N THR A 306 -9.84 -14.99 10.14
CA THR A 306 -9.13 -15.21 8.88
C THR A 306 -9.56 -16.56 8.29
N LYS A 307 -9.60 -16.65 6.97
CA LYS A 307 -10.10 -17.87 6.33
C LYS A 307 -9.11 -19.01 6.52
N GLU A 308 -9.51 -19.99 7.34
CA GLU A 308 -8.78 -21.24 7.64
C GLU A 308 -8.68 -22.14 6.38
N ASN A 309 -7.94 -21.73 5.33
CA ASN A 309 -7.50 -22.64 4.27
C ASN A 309 -6.45 -22.09 3.30
N ARG A 310 -5.60 -21.20 3.77
CA ARG A 310 -4.21 -21.27 3.32
C ARG A 310 -3.44 -21.80 4.50
N ALA A 311 -2.85 -22.98 4.34
CA ALA A 311 -1.56 -23.18 4.96
C ALA A 311 -0.83 -21.86 4.72
N VAL A 312 -0.48 -21.15 5.81
CA VAL A 312 0.69 -20.30 5.75
C VAL A 312 1.70 -21.28 5.18
N ALA A 313 1.96 -21.22 3.87
CA ALA A 313 3.14 -21.85 3.32
C ALA A 313 4.18 -21.27 4.25
N PRO A 314 4.80 -22.10 5.14
CA PRO A 314 5.74 -21.57 6.10
C PRO A 314 6.62 -20.71 5.24
N VAL A 315 6.66 -19.39 5.49
CA VAL A 315 7.47 -18.45 4.70
C VAL A 315 8.72 -19.24 4.44
N PRO A 316 8.99 -19.70 3.20
CA PRO A 316 10.06 -20.65 3.04
C PRO A 316 11.24 -19.93 3.61
N THR A 317 11.75 -20.42 4.73
CA THR A 317 13.04 -19.99 5.20
C THR A 317 13.96 -20.66 4.20
N GLU A 318 13.98 -20.10 2.99
CA GLU A 318 15.08 -20.22 2.09
C GLU A 318 16.23 -19.64 2.90
N VAL A 319 16.85 -20.51 3.69
CA VAL A 319 18.00 -20.15 4.48
C VAL A 319 19.10 -20.00 3.45
N TYR A 320 19.34 -18.77 3.05
CA TYR A 320 20.42 -18.43 2.16
C TYR A 320 21.72 -18.64 2.92
N VAL A 321 22.61 -19.48 2.40
CA VAL A 321 23.89 -19.79 3.03
C VAL A 321 25.05 -19.60 2.08
N GLY A 322 26.18 -19.20 2.63
CA GLY A 322 27.43 -19.06 1.90
C GLY A 322 28.62 -19.41 2.75
N SER A 323 29.81 -19.24 2.19
CA SER A 323 31.05 -19.35 2.93
C SER A 323 31.69 -17.96 3.08
N VAL A 324 32.31 -17.67 4.23
CA VAL A 324 33.18 -16.49 4.38
C VAL A 324 34.26 -16.44 3.29
N ASN A 325 34.70 -17.60 2.77
CA ASN A 325 35.77 -17.73 1.78
C ASN A 325 35.29 -17.83 0.32
N SER A 326 33.97 -17.81 0.07
CA SER A 326 33.40 -17.95 -1.28
C SER A 326 32.59 -16.70 -1.64
N ALA A 327 32.64 -16.29 -2.91
CA ALA A 327 31.74 -15.26 -3.43
C ALA A 327 30.35 -15.80 -3.76
N VAL A 328 30.05 -17.08 -3.54
CA VAL A 328 28.78 -17.71 -3.93
C VAL A 328 27.92 -17.97 -2.69
N PHE A 329 26.62 -17.70 -2.80
CA PHE A 329 25.62 -18.14 -1.83
C PHE A 329 24.60 -19.08 -2.48
N HIS A 330 23.91 -19.85 -1.64
CA HIS A 330 23.13 -21.02 -2.00
C HIS A 330 21.83 -21.04 -1.18
N LEU A 331 20.83 -21.79 -1.63
CA LEU A 331 19.79 -22.29 -0.73
C LEU A 331 20.42 -23.35 0.19
N GLN A 332 20.01 -23.42 1.46
CA GLN A 332 20.51 -24.39 2.45
C GLN A 332 20.46 -25.85 1.98
N GLY A 333 19.51 -26.20 1.09
CA GLY A 333 19.37 -27.53 0.50
C GLY A 333 20.27 -27.82 -0.71
N CYS A 334 21.07 -26.86 -1.19
CA CYS A 334 21.96 -27.05 -2.34
C CYS A 334 23.11 -28.01 -2.02
N ASP A 335 23.43 -28.93 -2.92
CA ASP A 335 24.50 -29.92 -2.72
C ASP A 335 25.85 -29.29 -2.40
N SER A 336 26.18 -28.15 -3.01
CA SER A 336 27.44 -27.42 -2.75
C SER A 336 27.57 -26.91 -1.32
N VAL A 337 26.49 -26.87 -0.54
CA VAL A 337 26.51 -26.47 0.88
C VAL A 337 27.16 -27.55 1.75
N LYS A 338 27.07 -28.83 1.35
CA LYS A 338 27.65 -29.97 2.08
C LYS A 338 29.18 -29.86 2.18
N ASP A 339 29.80 -29.17 1.23
CA ASP A 339 31.25 -28.96 1.14
C ASP A 339 31.73 -27.71 1.92
N ILE A 340 30.81 -26.90 2.46
CA ILE A 340 31.17 -25.74 3.27
C ILE A 340 31.47 -26.21 4.70
N LEU A 341 32.73 -26.00 5.13
CA LEU A 341 33.12 -26.24 6.53
C LEU A 341 32.23 -25.42 7.48
N LYS A 342 31.71 -26.05 8.54
CA LYS A 342 30.82 -25.40 9.53
C LYS A 342 31.39 -24.10 10.09
N ALA A 343 32.70 -24.04 10.34
CA ALA A 343 33.37 -22.84 10.85
C ALA A 343 33.35 -21.64 9.87
N ASN A 344 33.12 -21.91 8.58
CA ASN A 344 33.10 -20.91 7.52
C ASN A 344 31.68 -20.62 7.01
N LEU A 345 30.65 -21.30 7.52
CA LEU A 345 29.27 -21.16 7.08
C LEU A 345 28.69 -19.84 7.57
N VAL A 346 28.07 -19.08 6.67
CA VAL A 346 27.37 -17.83 6.96
C VAL A 346 25.94 -17.96 6.46
N THR A 347 24.98 -17.51 7.25
CA THR A 347 23.56 -17.42 6.85
C THR A 347 23.21 -15.98 6.48
N TYR A 348 22.26 -15.83 5.56
CA TYR A 348 21.69 -14.55 5.15
C TYR A 348 20.17 -14.59 5.37
N PRO A 349 19.59 -13.50 5.89
CA PRO A 349 18.15 -13.42 6.18
C PRO A 349 17.28 -13.40 4.92
N ASP A 350 17.83 -12.90 3.80
CA ASP A 350 17.18 -12.87 2.49
C ASP A 350 18.23 -12.88 1.37
N ARG A 351 17.78 -13.15 0.14
CA ARG A 351 18.60 -13.17 -1.08
C ARG A 351 19.37 -11.86 -1.28
N GLU A 352 18.70 -10.74 -1.03
CA GLU A 352 19.26 -9.41 -1.25
C GLU A 352 20.36 -9.08 -0.23
N ASP A 353 20.32 -9.63 0.99
CA ASP A 353 21.38 -9.50 1.98
C ASP A 353 22.67 -10.21 1.56
N ALA A 354 22.55 -11.42 0.99
CA ALA A 354 23.69 -12.13 0.43
C ALA A 354 24.35 -11.31 -0.71
N ILE A 355 23.53 -10.72 -1.58
CA ILE A 355 24.00 -9.87 -2.69
C ILE A 355 24.67 -8.59 -2.18
N ARG A 356 24.07 -7.89 -1.20
CA ARG A 356 24.68 -6.70 -0.57
C ARG A 356 26.03 -7.00 0.08
N LYS A 357 26.22 -8.20 0.61
CA LYS A 357 27.50 -8.68 1.18
C LYS A 357 28.51 -9.17 0.12
N GLY A 358 28.26 -8.83 -1.16
CA GLY A 358 29.16 -9.14 -2.27
C GLY A 358 29.12 -10.59 -2.72
N LYS A 359 28.09 -11.35 -2.35
CA LYS A 359 27.89 -12.70 -2.85
C LYS A 359 27.07 -12.68 -4.13
N ARG A 360 27.30 -13.64 -5.01
CA ARG A 360 26.51 -13.89 -6.22
C ARG A 360 25.76 -15.22 -6.09
N PRO A 361 24.57 -15.36 -6.68
CA PRO A 361 23.78 -16.56 -6.56
C PRO A 361 24.49 -17.77 -7.19
N CYS A 362 24.35 -18.93 -6.56
CA CYS A 362 24.76 -20.19 -7.13
C CYS A 362 23.94 -20.48 -8.38
N LYS A 363 24.60 -20.78 -9.50
CA LYS A 363 23.91 -21.08 -10.77
C LYS A 363 23.10 -22.39 -10.72
N VAL A 364 23.35 -23.26 -9.74
CA VAL A 364 22.72 -24.59 -9.64
C VAL A 364 21.41 -24.53 -8.87
N CYS A 365 21.42 -24.02 -7.64
CA CYS A 365 20.18 -23.86 -6.86
C CYS A 365 19.41 -22.58 -7.19
N ASN A 366 20.01 -21.67 -7.97
CA ASN A 366 19.46 -20.39 -8.38
C ASN A 366 18.71 -19.66 -7.25
N PRO A 367 19.39 -19.40 -6.11
CA PRO A 367 18.81 -18.76 -4.95
C PRO A 367 18.47 -17.29 -5.19
#